data_AF-A0A329RFU2-F1
#
_entry.id   AF-A0A329RFU2-F1
#
_cell.length_a   1.000
_cell.length_b   1.000
_cell.length_c   1.000
_cell.angle_alpha   90.00
_cell.angle_beta   90.00
_cell.angle_gamma   90.00
#
_symmetry.space_group_name_H-M   'P 1'
#
loop_
_entity.id
_entity.type
_entity.pdbx_description
1 polymer ?
#
loop_
_entity_poly.entity_id
_entity_poly.type
_entity_poly.pdbx_seq_one_letter_code
_entity_poly.pdbx_strand_id
1 'polypeptide(L)'
;MQKHEKFMKFLKGVAETATRVLTVCTGSAIGPQIQDGKIRTSSGVTAGMDMAHAFMASTYGQDVAETMARYMENVPNTYPSDDPFTTM
;
A
#
# COMPACT_ATOMS: atom_id res chain seq x y z
N MET A 1 -25.18 -6.14 3.69
CA MET A 1 -23.86 -6.05 4.37
C MET A 1 -23.54 -7.23 5.32
N GLN A 2 -24.53 -8.03 5.78
CA GLN A 2 -24.28 -9.20 6.67
C GLN A 2 -23.42 -10.35 6.07
N LYS A 3 -23.39 -10.54 4.75
CA LYS A 3 -22.73 -11.72 4.11
C LYS A 3 -21.20 -11.76 4.26
N HIS A 4 -20.55 -10.70 4.73
CA HIS A 4 -19.09 -10.62 4.84
C HIS A 4 -18.58 -10.27 6.24
N GLU A 5 -19.44 -10.32 7.28
CA GLU A 5 -19.04 -9.90 8.64
C GLU A 5 -17.87 -10.75 9.20
N LYS A 6 -17.89 -12.06 8.95
CA LYS A 6 -16.78 -12.96 9.34
C LYS A 6 -15.47 -12.58 8.67
N PHE A 7 -15.53 -12.24 7.37
CA PHE A 7 -14.36 -11.82 6.60
C PHE A 7 -13.82 -10.47 7.10
N MET A 8 -14.70 -9.51 7.39
CA MET A 8 -14.29 -8.21 7.94
C MET A 8 -13.69 -8.36 9.35
N LYS A 9 -14.23 -9.23 10.21
CA LYS A 9 -13.64 -9.55 11.52
C LYS A 9 -12.25 -10.18 11.37
N PHE A 10 -12.08 -11.09 10.40
CA PHE A 10 -10.78 -11.66 10.09
C PHE A 10 -9.77 -10.60 9.65
N LEU A 11 -10.13 -9.74 8.69
CA LEU A 11 -9.23 -8.67 8.21
C LEU A 11 -8.83 -7.72 9.34
N LYS A 12 -9.76 -7.37 10.23
CA LYS A 12 -9.47 -6.54 11.41
C LYS A 12 -8.49 -7.23 12.36
N GLY A 13 -8.72 -8.51 12.68
CA GLY A 13 -7.83 -9.27 13.58
C GLY A 13 -6.41 -9.41 13.02
N VAL A 14 -6.26 -9.63 11.71
CA VAL A 14 -4.94 -9.65 11.06
C VAL A 14 -4.29 -8.27 11.09
N ALA A 15 -5.05 -7.21 10.79
CA ALA A 15 -4.51 -5.85 10.77
C ALA A 15 -4.07 -5.33 12.15
N GLU A 16 -4.76 -5.71 13.23
CA GLU A 16 -4.41 -5.32 14.60
C GLU A 16 -3.07 -5.92 15.07
N THR A 17 -2.73 -7.11 14.57
CA THR A 17 -1.47 -7.81 14.90
C THR A 17 -0.34 -7.50 13.93
N ALA A 18 -0.64 -6.90 12.78
CA ALA A 18 0.34 -6.58 11.76
C ALA A 18 1.17 -5.33 12.13
N THR A 19 2.47 -5.39 11.85
CA THR A 19 3.36 -4.22 12.01
C THR A 19 3.03 -3.11 11.03
N ARG A 20 2.62 -3.47 9.80
CA ARG A 20 2.26 -2.56 8.72
C ARG A 20 1.16 -3.17 7.85
N VAL A 21 0.25 -2.34 7.37
CA VAL A 21 -0.84 -2.75 6.47
C VAL A 21 -0.80 -1.88 5.21
N LEU A 22 -0.83 -2.52 4.05
CA LEU A 22 -0.85 -1.84 2.76
C LEU A 22 -2.14 -2.20 2.01
N THR A 23 -2.81 -1.21 1.44
CA THR A 23 -4.00 -1.43 0.60
C THR A 23 -3.86 -0.68 -0.73
N VAL A 24 -4.44 -1.26 -1.79
CA VAL A 24 -4.43 -0.67 -3.14
C VAL A 24 -5.85 -0.61 -3.67
N CYS A 25 -6.20 0.51 -4.32
CA CYS A 25 -7.47 0.73 -4.98
C CYS A 25 -8.66 0.53 -4.02
N THR A 26 -9.65 -0.29 -4.40
CA THR A 26 -10.84 -0.60 -3.60
C THR A 26 -10.53 -1.31 -2.28
N GLY A 27 -9.31 -1.86 -2.12
CA GLY A 27 -8.83 -2.42 -0.86
C GLY A 27 -8.87 -1.41 0.29
N SER A 28 -8.72 -0.12 0.00
CA SER A 28 -8.78 0.96 1.00
C SER A 28 -10.19 1.16 1.58
N ALA A 29 -11.24 0.71 0.87
CA ALA A 29 -12.62 0.76 1.37
C ALA A 29 -12.94 -0.38 2.36
N ILE A 30 -12.15 -1.46 2.33
CA ILE A 30 -12.31 -2.62 3.22
C ILE A 30 -11.22 -2.70 4.30
N GLY A 31 -10.09 -2.00 4.10
CA GLY A 31 -9.05 -1.85 5.09
C GLY A 31 -9.60 -1.20 6.35
N PRO A 32 -9.15 -1.61 7.54
CA PRO A 32 -9.58 -0.93 8.74
C PRO A 32 -9.06 0.51 8.68
N GLN A 33 -9.91 1.51 8.83
CA GLN A 33 -9.50 2.92 8.92
C GLN A 33 -8.82 3.16 10.28
N ILE A 34 -7.67 2.56 10.49
CA ILE A 34 -6.88 2.72 11.71
C ILE A 34 -6.04 3.97 11.52
N GLN A 35 -6.39 5.04 12.24
CA GLN A 35 -5.72 6.36 12.23
C GLN A 35 -4.33 6.35 12.90
N ASP A 36 -3.59 5.24 12.81
CA ASP A 36 -2.45 4.98 13.70
C ASP A 36 -1.11 4.91 12.93
N GLY A 37 -1.04 5.51 11.73
CA GLY A 37 0.20 5.63 10.93
C GLY A 37 0.76 4.30 10.36
N LYS A 38 0.21 3.16 10.75
CA LYS A 38 0.60 1.80 10.30
C LYS A 38 0.06 1.44 8.92
N ILE A 39 -0.94 2.18 8.43
CA ILE A 39 -1.64 1.90 7.18
C ILE A 39 -1.17 2.83 6.08
N ARG A 40 -0.81 2.26 4.93
CA ARG A 40 -0.55 2.99 3.69
C ARG A 40 -1.50 2.54 2.60
N THR A 41 -2.06 3.49 1.89
CA THR A 41 -3.08 3.25 0.86
C THR A 41 -2.65 3.88 -0.46
N SER A 42 -2.86 3.21 -1.58
CA SER A 42 -2.70 3.81 -2.92
C SER A 42 -4.00 3.74 -3.74
N SER A 43 -4.15 4.65 -4.69
CA SER A 43 -5.35 4.83 -5.54
C SER A 43 -5.45 3.78 -6.66
N GLY A 44 -4.32 3.41 -7.28
CA GLY A 44 -4.27 2.57 -8.47
C GLY A 44 -3.08 1.61 -8.50
N VAL A 45 -2.98 0.84 -9.59
CA VAL A 45 -1.95 -0.21 -9.76
C VAL A 45 -0.55 0.38 -9.75
N THR A 46 -0.30 1.39 -10.59
CA THR A 46 1.00 2.07 -10.68
C THR A 46 1.37 2.74 -9.36
N ALA A 47 0.46 3.53 -8.78
CA ALA A 47 0.66 4.12 -7.45
C ALA A 47 0.88 3.06 -6.35
N GLY A 48 0.32 1.86 -6.51
CA GLY A 48 0.58 0.71 -5.65
C GLY A 48 1.99 0.14 -5.78
N MET A 49 2.53 0.10 -7.00
CA MET A 49 3.93 -0.29 -7.24
C MET A 49 4.91 0.75 -6.66
N ASP A 50 4.61 2.03 -6.82
CA ASP A 50 5.41 3.12 -6.24
C ASP A 50 5.39 3.06 -4.71
N MET A 51 4.21 2.82 -4.12
CA MET A 51 4.07 2.59 -2.68
C MET A 51 4.85 1.36 -2.22
N ALA A 52 4.86 0.27 -3.00
CA ALA A 52 5.65 -0.92 -2.70
C ALA A 52 7.16 -0.63 -2.75
N HIS A 53 7.63 0.15 -3.72
CA HIS A 53 9.02 0.61 -3.78
C HIS A 53 9.39 1.46 -2.55
N ALA A 54 8.56 2.43 -2.19
CA ALA A 54 8.76 3.24 -0.98
C ALA A 54 8.72 2.39 0.31
N PHE A 55 7.87 1.35 0.34
CA PHE A 55 7.85 0.39 1.43
C PHE A 55 9.16 -0.38 1.53
N MET A 56 9.68 -0.90 0.42
CA MET A 56 10.98 -1.58 0.35
C MET A 56 12.10 -0.67 0.85
N ALA A 57 12.16 0.57 0.35
CA ALA A 57 13.17 1.54 0.77
C ALA A 57 13.12 1.80 2.28
N SER A 58 11.91 1.97 2.83
CA SER A 58 11.74 2.22 4.27
C SER A 58 12.00 1.01 5.17
N THR A 59 12.02 -0.20 4.62
CA THR A 59 12.14 -1.46 5.40
C THR A 59 13.53 -2.07 5.27
N TYR A 60 14.13 -2.00 4.08
CA TYR A 60 15.38 -2.68 3.74
C TYR A 60 16.47 -1.71 3.26
N GLY A 61 16.18 -0.41 3.18
CA GLY A 61 17.08 0.61 2.67
C GLY A 61 16.90 0.88 1.18
N GLN A 62 17.32 2.07 0.77
CA GLN A 62 17.16 2.57 -0.60
C GLN A 62 17.87 1.69 -1.63
N ASP A 63 19.09 1.23 -1.33
CA ASP A 63 19.89 0.40 -2.24
C ASP A 63 19.18 -0.89 -2.64
N VAL A 64 18.49 -1.54 -1.69
CA VAL A 64 17.72 -2.76 -1.95
C VAL A 64 16.51 -2.43 -2.82
N ALA A 65 15.82 -1.34 -2.54
CA ALA A 65 14.64 -0.92 -3.30
C ALA A 65 15.00 -0.60 -4.77
N GLU A 66 16.10 0.11 -5.00
CA GLU A 66 16.60 0.43 -6.34
C GLU A 66 17.09 -0.81 -7.08
N THR A 67 17.79 -1.71 -6.38
CA THR A 67 18.22 -2.99 -6.96
C THR A 67 17.00 -3.78 -7.45
N MET A 68 15.94 -3.89 -6.64
CA MET A 68 14.72 -4.58 -7.03
C MET A 68 13.98 -3.88 -8.17
N ALA A 69 13.92 -2.55 -8.16
CA ALA A 69 13.34 -1.77 -9.26
C ALA A 69 14.07 -2.07 -10.60
N ARG A 70 15.41 -2.11 -10.56
CA ARG A 70 16.22 -2.46 -11.74
C ARG A 70 16.00 -3.90 -12.21
N TYR A 71 15.91 -4.86 -11.29
CA TYR A 71 15.63 -6.26 -11.63
C TYR A 71 14.26 -6.46 -12.30
N MET A 72 13.27 -5.64 -11.93
CA MET A 72 11.94 -5.67 -12.54
C MET A 72 11.82 -4.76 -13.77
N GLU A 73 12.90 -4.08 -14.16
CA GLU A 73 12.91 -3.06 -15.21
C GLU A 73 11.84 -1.97 -14.98
N ASN A 74 11.61 -1.64 -13.71
CA ASN A 74 10.62 -0.65 -13.29
C ASN A 74 11.29 0.68 -12.93
N VAL A 75 10.70 1.78 -13.37
CA VAL A 75 11.08 3.15 -12.95
C VAL A 75 9.98 3.68 -12.03
N PRO A 76 10.15 3.58 -10.70
CA PRO A 76 9.12 4.02 -9.75
C PRO A 76 9.02 5.56 -9.72
N ASN A 77 7.79 6.06 -9.61
CA ASN A 77 7.58 7.47 -9.28
C ASN A 77 7.84 7.68 -7.79
N THR A 78 8.89 8.45 -7.46
CA THR A 78 9.25 8.74 -6.07
C THR A 78 8.55 9.97 -5.50
N TYR A 79 7.68 10.63 -6.28
CA TYR A 79 6.95 11.83 -5.87
C TYR A 79 5.44 11.56 -5.84
N PRO A 80 4.85 11.23 -4.66
CA PRO A 80 3.44 10.83 -4.56
C PRO A 80 2.44 11.89 -5.02
N SER A 81 2.83 13.17 -5.02
CA SER A 81 2.00 14.27 -5.52
C SER A 81 1.99 14.43 -7.04
N ASP A 82 2.83 13.67 -7.76
CA ASP A 82 2.80 13.60 -9.22
C ASP A 82 1.94 12.39 -9.68
N ASP A 83 0.67 12.39 -9.26
CA ASP A 83 -0.33 11.42 -9.73
C ASP A 83 -1.31 12.15 -10.69
N PRO A 84 -1.20 11.89 -12.02
CA PRO A 84 -2.00 12.57 -13.04
C PRO A 84 -3.49 12.22 -12.97
N PHE A 85 -3.88 11.24 -12.16
CA PHE A 85 -5.28 10.82 -11.98
C PHE A 85 -5.93 11.41 -10.73
N THR A 86 -5.23 12.29 -9.98
CA THR A 86 -5.75 12.91 -8.75
C THR A 86 -6.87 13.94 -9.01
N THR A 87 -6.92 14.53 -10.20
CA THR A 87 -7.85 15.62 -10.56
C THR A 87 -8.99 15.22 -11.51
N MET A 88 -9.28 13.93 -11.66
CA MET A 88 -10.40 13.45 -12.49
C MET A 88 -11.73 13.38 -11.74
#